data_AF-A0A954AMJ0-F1
#
_entry.id   AF-A0A954AMJ0-F1
#
_cell.length_a   1.000
_cell.length_b   1.000
_cell.length_c   1.000
_cell.angle_alpha   90.00
_cell.angle_beta   90.00
_cell.angle_gamma   90.00
#
_symmetry.space_group_name_H-M   'P 1'
#
loop_
_entity.id
_entity.type
_entity.pdbx_description
1 polymer ?
#
loop_
_entity_poly.entity_id
_entity_poly.type
_entity_poly.pdbx_seq_one_letter_code
_entity_poly.pdbx_strand_id
1 'polypeptide(L)'
;MNNMTLKGIACAAMLLGAWPANQDTLATIDSLVAATPDKVLETWGVPNRVTASACALGFEYDGERGENARFVFHDGIAVVVPAATVQPKARTTPPAKQLYPGQSLRDALAKFGAAESTALSAMSLEVRLGGKRVGVAHGRVVSVH
;
A
#
# COMPACT_ATOMS: atom_id res chain seq x y z
N MET A 1 -2.11 -27.25 -12.92
CA MET A 1 -0.98 -26.35 -13.27
C MET A 1 -1.52 -24.93 -13.26
N ASN A 2 -0.98 -24.09 -12.36
CA ASN A 2 -1.62 -22.87 -11.87
C ASN A 2 -1.50 -21.71 -12.86
N ASN A 3 -2.65 -21.25 -13.39
CA ASN A 3 -2.76 -20.03 -14.20
C ASN A 3 -2.69 -18.72 -13.37
N MET A 4 -2.50 -18.80 -12.05
CA MET A 4 -2.50 -17.64 -11.15
C MET A 4 -1.17 -16.84 -11.17
N THR A 5 -0.06 -17.43 -11.60
CA THR A 5 1.28 -16.82 -11.45
C THR A 5 1.65 -15.84 -12.57
N LEU A 6 1.17 -16.03 -13.80
CA LEU A 6 1.61 -15.22 -14.95
C LEU A 6 0.96 -13.82 -15.01
N LYS A 7 -0.29 -13.66 -14.58
CA LYS A 7 -0.96 -12.34 -14.55
C LYS A 7 -0.42 -11.45 -13.42
N GLY A 8 -0.13 -12.03 -12.26
CA GLY A 8 0.44 -11.30 -11.11
C GLY A 8 1.82 -10.72 -11.41
N ILE A 9 2.67 -11.48 -12.13
CA ILE A 9 3.99 -11.02 -12.55
C ILE A 9 3.89 -9.88 -13.59
N ALA A 10 2.97 -9.99 -14.55
CA ALA A 10 2.79 -8.94 -15.58
C ALA A 10 2.27 -7.61 -15.01
N CYS A 11 1.39 -7.66 -14.00
CA CYS A 11 0.84 -6.46 -13.36
C CYS A 11 1.87 -5.77 -12.44
N ALA A 12 2.68 -6.56 -11.71
CA ALA A 12 3.81 -6.02 -10.94
C ALA A 12 4.92 -5.47 -11.86
N ALA A 13 5.20 -6.13 -12.99
CA ALA A 13 6.24 -5.74 -13.95
C ALA A 13 6.04 -4.33 -14.54
N MET A 14 4.78 -3.90 -14.76
CA MET A 14 4.50 -2.55 -15.26
C MET A 14 4.83 -1.44 -14.24
N LEU A 15 4.92 -1.77 -12.94
CA LEU A 15 5.29 -0.83 -11.87
C LEU A 15 6.80 -0.91 -11.52
N LEU A 16 7.53 -1.88 -12.05
CA LEU A 16 8.85 -2.32 -11.57
C LEU A 16 10.05 -1.72 -12.32
N GLY A 17 10.03 -0.41 -12.61
CA GLY A 17 11.22 0.27 -13.15
C GLY A 17 12.50 -0.15 -12.39
N ALA A 18 13.46 -0.70 -13.14
CA ALA A 18 14.52 -1.61 -12.71
C ALA A 18 15.21 -1.29 -11.35
N TRP A 19 15.29 -2.29 -10.47
CA TRP A 19 15.97 -2.21 -9.18
C TRP A 19 17.12 -3.24 -9.10
N PRO A 20 18.37 -2.85 -8.74
CA PRO A 20 19.47 -3.80 -8.54
C PRO A 20 19.50 -4.35 -7.10
N ALA A 21 19.63 -5.67 -6.93
CA ALA A 21 19.73 -6.33 -5.62
C ALA A 21 21.18 -6.78 -5.32
N ASN A 22 21.63 -6.69 -4.06
CA ASN A 22 22.89 -7.30 -3.57
C ASN A 22 22.59 -8.41 -2.53
N GLN A 23 23.57 -9.25 -2.16
CA GLN A 23 23.33 -10.49 -1.38
C GLN A 23 22.88 -10.29 0.09
N ASP A 24 23.33 -9.24 0.78
CA ASP A 24 22.81 -8.90 2.13
C ASP A 24 21.36 -8.39 2.08
N THR A 25 20.89 -8.01 0.88
CA THR A 25 19.51 -7.56 0.65
C THR A 25 18.51 -8.72 0.78
N LEU A 26 18.91 -9.97 0.57
CA LEU A 26 17.98 -11.11 0.42
C LEU A 26 17.35 -11.57 1.75
N ALA A 27 18.09 -11.55 2.87
CA ALA A 27 17.58 -12.03 4.15
C ALA A 27 16.51 -11.11 4.77
N THR A 28 16.58 -9.79 4.54
CA THR A 28 15.55 -8.84 4.96
C THR A 28 14.35 -8.84 3.99
N ILE A 29 14.61 -9.04 2.68
CA ILE A 29 13.57 -9.21 1.66
C ILE A 29 12.70 -10.43 1.97
N ASP A 30 13.25 -11.59 2.33
CA ASP A 30 12.46 -12.80 2.65
C ASP A 30 11.48 -12.58 3.82
N SER A 31 11.84 -11.74 4.79
CA SER A 31 10.94 -11.39 5.91
C SER A 31 9.81 -10.43 5.52
N LEU A 32 9.98 -9.68 4.42
CA LEU A 32 9.05 -8.64 3.95
C LEU A 32 8.25 -9.05 2.71
N VAL A 33 8.68 -10.08 1.97
CA VAL A 33 7.90 -10.67 0.86
C VAL A 33 6.60 -11.32 1.36
N ALA A 34 6.53 -11.68 2.65
CA ALA A 34 5.29 -12.10 3.31
C ALA A 34 4.51 -10.95 3.99
N ALA A 35 4.97 -9.70 3.88
CA ALA A 35 4.33 -8.58 4.56
C ALA A 35 2.99 -8.23 3.92
N THR A 36 1.98 -8.09 4.78
CA THR A 36 0.69 -7.52 4.39
C THR A 36 0.79 -5.98 4.36
N PRO A 37 -0.15 -5.30 3.70
CA PRO A 37 -0.23 -3.84 3.77
C PRO A 37 -0.26 -3.31 5.21
N ASP A 38 -0.95 -3.99 6.13
CA ASP A 38 -0.96 -3.62 7.56
C ASP A 38 0.45 -3.65 8.15
N LYS A 39 1.19 -4.74 7.91
CA LYS A 39 2.52 -4.90 8.47
C LYS A 39 3.47 -3.81 7.98
N VAL A 40 3.38 -3.46 6.71
CA VAL A 40 4.17 -2.37 6.14
C VAL A 40 3.79 -1.03 6.78
N LEU A 41 2.50 -0.74 6.98
CA LEU A 41 2.05 0.50 7.64
C LEU A 41 2.43 0.54 9.13
N GLU A 42 2.44 -0.59 9.82
CA GLU A 42 2.92 -0.68 11.20
C GLU A 42 4.39 -0.26 11.28
N THR A 43 5.22 -0.80 10.40
CA THR A 43 6.68 -0.59 10.40
C THR A 43 7.08 0.77 9.82
N TRP A 44 6.50 1.16 8.67
CA TRP A 44 6.91 2.34 7.90
C TRP A 44 6.02 3.56 8.15
N GLY A 45 4.85 3.38 8.77
CA GLY A 45 3.88 4.47 9.00
C GLY A 45 3.10 4.83 7.74
N VAL A 46 2.63 6.08 7.68
CA VAL A 46 1.82 6.58 6.55
C VAL A 46 2.69 6.76 5.30
N PRO A 47 2.33 6.17 4.15
CA PRO A 47 3.07 6.35 2.90
C PRO A 47 2.91 7.77 2.36
N ASN A 48 3.95 8.24 1.66
CA ASN A 48 3.94 9.51 0.92
C ASN A 48 2.95 9.46 -0.24
N ARG A 49 2.82 8.31 -0.89
CA ARG A 49 1.87 8.08 -1.97
C ARG A 49 1.29 6.67 -1.91
N VAL A 50 -0.01 6.58 -2.18
CA VAL A 50 -0.70 5.31 -2.41
C VAL A 50 -1.18 5.26 -3.85
N THR A 51 -0.91 4.16 -4.51
CA THR A 51 -1.44 3.85 -5.84
C THR A 51 -2.33 2.63 -5.75
N ALA A 52 -3.39 2.61 -6.54
CA ALA A 52 -4.30 1.48 -6.59
C ALA A 52 -4.75 1.23 -8.01
N SER A 53 -4.83 -0.05 -8.34
CA SER A 53 -5.41 -0.54 -9.58
C SER A 53 -6.43 -1.63 -9.27
N ALA A 54 -7.03 -2.24 -10.29
CA ALA A 54 -7.92 -3.37 -10.11
C ALA A 54 -7.22 -4.63 -9.54
N CYS A 55 -5.88 -4.70 -9.60
CA CYS A 55 -5.13 -5.91 -9.26
C CYS A 55 -3.98 -5.68 -8.26
N ALA A 56 -3.64 -4.42 -7.97
CA ALA A 56 -2.55 -4.11 -7.08
C ALA A 56 -2.80 -2.87 -6.22
N LEU A 57 -2.16 -2.85 -5.06
CA LEU A 57 -2.02 -1.69 -4.19
C LEU A 57 -0.53 -1.36 -4.07
N GLY A 58 -0.15 -0.09 -4.18
CA GLY A 58 1.24 0.34 -4.05
C GLY A 58 1.39 1.38 -2.95
N PHE A 59 2.41 1.22 -2.10
CA PHE A 59 2.85 2.22 -1.13
C PHE A 59 4.22 2.72 -1.50
N GLU A 60 4.39 4.03 -1.51
CA GLU A 60 5.67 4.69 -1.77
C GLU A 60 6.05 5.56 -0.57
N TYR A 61 7.30 5.45 -0.17
CA TYR A 61 7.91 6.17 0.94
C TYR A 61 9.17 6.90 0.47
N ASP A 62 9.36 8.15 0.90
CA ASP A 62 10.60 8.88 0.66
C ASP A 62 11.66 8.43 1.69
N GLY A 63 12.83 7.99 1.22
CA GLY A 63 13.97 7.63 2.07
C GLY A 63 14.91 8.79 2.35
N GLU A 64 15.80 8.63 3.34
CA GLU A 64 16.67 9.72 3.84
C GLU A 64 17.77 10.17 2.87
N ARG A 65 18.02 9.42 1.79
CA ARG A 65 19.09 9.71 0.80
C ARG A 65 18.58 9.94 -0.61
N GLY A 66 17.30 10.31 -0.76
CA GLY A 66 16.66 10.46 -2.07
C GLY A 66 16.34 9.13 -2.76
N GLU A 67 16.55 8.01 -2.07
CA GLU A 67 16.06 6.69 -2.46
C GLU A 67 14.61 6.54 -2.00
N ASN A 68 13.73 6.00 -2.84
CA ASN A 68 12.34 5.76 -2.48
C ASN A 68 12.12 4.29 -2.16
N ALA A 69 11.35 3.99 -1.12
CA ALA A 69 10.88 2.65 -0.83
C ALA A 69 9.52 2.40 -1.49
N ARG A 70 9.41 1.35 -2.30
CA ARG A 70 8.15 0.97 -2.97
C ARG A 70 7.73 -0.43 -2.59
N PHE A 71 6.55 -0.54 -2.00
CA PHE A 71 5.86 -1.80 -1.75
C PHE A 71 4.72 -1.94 -2.73
N VAL A 72 4.65 -3.04 -3.47
CA VAL A 72 3.49 -3.37 -4.31
C VAL A 72 2.87 -4.65 -3.78
N PHE A 73 1.58 -4.64 -3.55
CA PHE A 73 0.80 -5.74 -3.01
C PHE A 73 -0.16 -6.26 -4.07
N HIS A 74 -0.22 -7.58 -4.21
CA HIS A 74 -1.23 -8.30 -4.99
C HIS A 74 -1.97 -9.22 -4.04
N ASP A 75 -3.31 -9.22 -4.07
CA ASP A 75 -4.16 -9.98 -3.14
C ASP A 75 -3.77 -9.85 -1.65
N GLY A 76 -3.26 -8.66 -1.26
CA GLY A 76 -2.86 -8.37 0.12
C GLY A 76 -1.49 -8.89 0.53
N ILE A 77 -0.68 -9.41 -0.39
CA ILE A 77 0.70 -9.88 -0.16
C ILE A 77 1.67 -9.02 -0.94
N ALA A 78 2.78 -8.61 -0.32
CA ALA A 78 3.83 -7.85 -1.00
C ALA A 78 4.51 -8.71 -2.08
N VAL A 79 4.47 -8.23 -3.33
CA VAL A 79 5.15 -8.82 -4.49
C VAL A 79 6.37 -8.02 -4.92
N VAL A 80 6.49 -6.79 -4.42
CA VAL A 80 7.66 -5.93 -4.59
C VAL A 80 7.95 -5.29 -3.24
N VAL A 81 9.20 -5.38 -2.82
CA VAL A 81 9.70 -4.85 -1.56
C VAL A 81 10.98 -4.08 -1.87
N PRO A 82 11.20 -2.89 -1.28
CA PRO A 82 12.42 -2.14 -1.48
C PRO A 82 13.63 -2.87 -0.89
N ALA A 83 14.82 -2.51 -1.37
CA ALA A 83 16.06 -3.02 -0.79
C ALA A 83 16.17 -2.66 0.70
N ALA A 84 16.73 -3.56 1.51
CA ALA A 84 16.92 -3.38 2.96
C ALA A 84 17.73 -2.13 3.35
N THR A 85 18.53 -1.61 2.41
CA THR A 85 19.33 -0.40 2.58
C THR A 85 18.48 0.87 2.64
N VAL A 86 17.26 0.83 2.09
CA VAL A 86 16.33 1.95 2.21
C VAL A 86 15.81 1.95 3.64
N GLN A 87 16.20 2.97 4.40
CA GLN A 87 15.60 3.19 5.72
C GLN A 87 14.32 4.00 5.57
N PRO A 88 13.23 3.62 6.26
CA PRO A 88 12.08 4.49 6.41
C PRO A 88 12.55 5.82 6.98
N LYS A 89 12.18 6.91 6.33
CA LYS A 89 12.16 8.20 7.02
C LYS A 89 11.24 8.09 8.23
N ALA A 90 11.51 8.90 9.26
CA ALA A 90 10.77 8.93 10.53
C ALA A 90 9.28 8.59 10.36
N ARG A 91 8.82 7.57 11.11
CA ARG A 91 7.44 7.05 11.06
C ARG A 91 6.46 8.20 11.23
N THR A 92 5.77 8.55 10.14
CA THR A 92 4.75 9.60 10.21
C THR A 92 3.48 8.98 10.77
N THR A 93 3.13 9.38 11.98
CA THR A 93 1.86 8.98 12.60
C THR A 93 0.79 9.98 12.19
N PRO A 94 -0.34 9.55 11.63
CA PRO A 94 -1.41 10.46 11.27
C PRO A 94 -2.03 11.05 12.54
N PRO A 95 -2.45 12.33 12.52
CA PRO A 95 -3.16 12.92 13.63
C PRO A 95 -4.38 12.09 14.06
N ALA A 96 -4.67 12.12 15.37
CA ALA A 96 -5.87 11.47 15.90
C ALA A 96 -7.11 11.95 15.12
N LYS A 97 -8.06 11.03 14.85
CA LYS A 97 -9.28 11.33 14.08
C LYS A 97 -9.08 11.75 12.62
N GLN A 98 -7.90 11.52 12.02
CA GLN A 98 -7.70 11.69 10.58
C GLN A 98 -7.73 10.35 9.83
N LEU A 99 -8.37 10.32 8.66
CA LEU A 99 -8.22 9.24 7.67
C LEU A 99 -6.92 9.47 6.91
N TYR A 100 -6.22 8.38 6.61
CA TYR A 100 -4.96 8.45 5.89
C TYR A 100 -4.88 7.32 4.84
N PRO A 101 -4.18 7.54 3.72
CA PRO A 101 -3.92 6.49 2.74
C PRO A 101 -3.20 5.28 3.37
N GLY A 102 -3.60 4.07 2.98
CA GLY A 102 -3.13 2.79 3.50
C GLY A 102 -4.02 2.22 4.61
N GLN A 103 -4.75 3.07 5.36
CA GLN A 103 -5.64 2.60 6.43
C GLN A 103 -6.64 1.56 5.89
N SER A 104 -6.89 0.48 6.65
CA SER A 104 -7.93 -0.48 6.25
C SER A 104 -9.31 0.18 6.28
N LEU A 105 -10.18 -0.19 5.33
CA LEU A 105 -11.57 0.31 5.31
C LEU A 105 -12.30 -0.08 6.59
N ARG A 106 -12.03 -1.27 7.15
CA ARG A 106 -12.62 -1.70 8.43
C ARG A 106 -12.26 -0.74 9.56
N ASP A 107 -11.00 -0.33 9.66
CA ASP A 107 -10.56 0.61 10.69
C ASP A 107 -11.10 2.01 10.45
N ALA A 108 -11.23 2.41 9.18
CA ALA A 108 -11.86 3.67 8.80
C ALA A 108 -13.32 3.70 9.26
N LEU A 109 -14.09 2.63 9.01
CA LEU A 109 -15.48 2.47 9.45
C LEU A 109 -15.60 2.41 10.98
N ALA A 110 -14.71 1.67 11.65
CA ALA A 110 -14.69 1.61 13.12
C ALA A 110 -14.48 3.00 13.75
N LYS A 111 -13.70 3.85 13.08
CA LYS A 111 -13.33 5.18 13.57
C LYS A 111 -14.35 6.27 13.23
N PHE A 112 -14.98 6.22 12.06
CA PHE A 112 -15.89 7.26 11.57
C PHE A 112 -17.35 6.83 11.51
N GLY A 113 -17.66 5.59 11.85
CA GLY A 113 -19.00 5.02 11.75
C GLY A 113 -19.26 4.39 10.38
N ALA A 114 -20.54 4.11 10.11
CA ALA A 114 -20.96 3.50 8.86
C ALA A 114 -20.71 4.43 7.66
N ALA A 115 -20.55 3.83 6.47
CA ALA A 115 -20.49 4.58 5.22
C ALA A 115 -21.78 5.39 5.02
N GLU A 116 -21.63 6.69 4.77
CA GLU A 116 -22.75 7.57 4.41
C GLU A 116 -23.26 7.23 3.01
N SER A 117 -22.35 6.92 2.10
CA SER A 117 -22.67 6.43 0.76
C SER A 117 -21.49 5.65 0.16
N THR A 118 -21.80 4.84 -0.87
CA THR A 118 -20.80 4.10 -1.65
C THR A 118 -21.08 4.25 -3.14
N ALA A 119 -20.02 4.36 -3.94
CA ALA A 119 -20.08 4.41 -5.39
C ALA A 119 -18.92 3.61 -6.00
N LEU A 120 -19.17 2.90 -7.09
CA LEU A 120 -18.13 2.18 -7.82
C LEU A 120 -17.56 3.10 -8.92
N SER A 121 -16.24 3.29 -8.91
CA SER A 121 -15.48 3.89 -10.01
C SER A 121 -14.81 2.78 -10.85
N ALA A 122 -14.22 3.15 -11.99
CA ALA A 122 -13.53 2.20 -12.87
C ALA A 122 -12.39 1.41 -12.19
N MET A 123 -11.83 1.92 -11.07
CA MET A 123 -10.66 1.31 -10.41
C MET A 123 -10.75 1.26 -8.88
N SER A 124 -11.82 1.77 -8.27
CA SER A 124 -11.95 1.85 -6.82
C SER A 124 -13.41 1.96 -6.36
N LEU A 125 -13.64 1.60 -5.10
CA LEU A 125 -14.86 1.94 -4.38
C LEU A 125 -14.68 3.33 -3.75
N GLU A 126 -15.48 4.31 -4.14
CA GLU A 126 -15.59 5.56 -3.40
C GLU A 126 -16.56 5.38 -2.22
N VAL A 127 -16.13 5.76 -1.03
CA VAL A 127 -16.91 5.70 0.21
C VAL A 127 -16.93 7.08 0.84
N ARG A 128 -18.11 7.55 1.26
CA ARG A 128 -18.22 8.78 2.02
C ARG A 128 -18.23 8.47 3.52
N LEU A 129 -17.26 9.01 4.27
CA LEU A 129 -17.02 8.74 5.68
C LEU A 129 -16.68 10.03 6.43
N GLY A 130 -17.49 10.39 7.44
CA GLY A 130 -17.26 11.56 8.27
C GLY A 130 -17.15 12.84 7.44
N GLY A 131 -18.02 12.98 6.44
CA GLY A 131 -18.01 14.11 5.49
C GLY A 131 -16.89 14.11 4.45
N LYS A 132 -15.96 13.14 4.47
CA LYS A 132 -14.87 13.03 3.49
C LYS A 132 -15.19 12.02 2.41
N ARG A 133 -14.68 12.23 1.19
CA ARG A 133 -14.73 11.21 0.14
C ARG A 133 -13.44 10.40 0.17
N VAL A 134 -13.59 9.09 0.25
CA VAL A 134 -12.49 8.16 0.47
C VAL A 134 -12.45 7.18 -0.68
N GLY A 135 -11.38 7.19 -1.47
CA GLY A 135 -11.13 6.14 -2.45
C GLY A 135 -10.65 4.88 -1.73
N VAL A 136 -11.22 3.72 -2.05
CA VAL A 136 -10.87 2.43 -1.47
C VAL A 136 -10.57 1.41 -2.58
N ALA A 137 -9.45 0.70 -2.46
CA ALA A 137 -9.13 -0.43 -3.32
C ALA A 137 -8.53 -1.55 -2.47
N HIS A 138 -8.86 -2.81 -2.78
CA HIS A 138 -8.39 -3.97 -2.00
C HIS A 138 -8.66 -3.85 -0.48
N GLY A 139 -9.77 -3.23 -0.11
CA GLY A 139 -10.14 -2.98 1.29
C GLY A 139 -9.28 -1.92 1.99
N ARG A 140 -8.52 -1.11 1.25
CA ARG A 140 -7.58 -0.09 1.76
C ARG A 140 -7.94 1.30 1.26
N VAL A 141 -7.82 2.30 2.11
CA VAL A 141 -7.95 3.71 1.73
C VAL A 141 -6.78 4.09 0.82
N VAL A 142 -7.05 4.65 -0.35
CA VAL A 142 -6.02 5.00 -1.35
C VAL A 142 -5.98 6.50 -1.63
N SER A 143 -7.09 7.20 -1.41
CA SER A 143 -7.18 8.65 -1.46
C SER A 143 -8.18 9.16 -0.44
N VAL A 144 -7.96 10.40 0.02
CA VAL A 144 -8.86 11.11 0.92
C VAL A 144 -9.02 12.51 0.35
N HIS A 145 -10.26 12.90 0.02
CA HIS A 145 -10.64 14.19 -0.54
C HIS A 145 -11.64 14.91 0.37
#